data_AF-F3FMW3-F1
#
_entry.id   AF-F3FMW3-F1
#
_cell.length_a   1.000
_cell.length_b   1.000
_cell.length_c   1.000
_cell.angle_alpha   90.00
_cell.angle_beta   90.00
_cell.angle_gamma   90.00
#
_symmetry.space_group_name_H-M   'P 1'
#
loop_
_entity.id
_entity.type
_entity.pdbx_description
1 polymer ?
#
loop_
_entity_poly.entity_id
_entity_poly.type
_entity_poly.pdbx_seq_one_letter_code
_entity_poly.pdbx_strand_id
1 'polypeptide(L)' 'MPEEREVPLFVIGDAFSLNVDAAPRQTDLCGTVCELLGIPHDKPVCREIFN' A
#
# COMPACT_ATOMS: atom_id res chain seq x y z
N MET A 1 10.08 16.11 11.63
CA MET A 1 9.08 17.07 11.11
C MET A 1 8.13 16.34 10.14
N PRO A 2 6.98 16.90 9.71
CA PRO A 2 6.09 16.25 8.73
C PRO A 2 6.80 15.82 7.44
N GLU A 3 7.77 16.63 6.98
CA GLU A 3 8.55 16.38 5.76
C GLU A 3 9.36 15.07 5.81
N GLU A 4 9.70 14.58 7.00
CA GLU A 4 10.43 13.30 7.18
C GLU A 4 9.52 12.07 7.03
N ARG A 5 8.19 12.27 7.01
CA ARG A 5 7.19 11.20 6.94
C ARG A 5 6.49 11.12 5.57
N GLU A 6 6.60 12.15 4.75
CA GLU A 6 6.06 12.19 3.38
C GLU A 6 7.02 11.51 2.40
N VAL A 7 7.14 10.18 2.53
CA VAL A 7 8.01 9.37 1.67
C VAL A 7 7.22 8.90 0.44
N PRO A 8 7.74 9.10 -0.79
CA PRO A 8 7.06 8.65 -1.99
C PRO A 8 7.04 7.12 -2.09
N LEU A 9 5.92 6.57 -2.53
CA LEU A 9 5.74 5.14 -2.82
C LEU A 9 5.42 4.97 -4.31
N PHE A 10 6.20 4.14 -4.99
CA PHE A 10 5.95 3.75 -6.38
C PHE A 10 5.67 2.25 -6.44
N VAL A 11 4.61 1.86 -7.15
CA VAL A 11 4.21 0.47 -7.35
C VAL A 11 4.10 0.18 -8.84
N ILE A 12 4.37 -1.07 -9.24
CA ILE A 12 4.36 -1.51 -10.63
C ILE A 12 3.77 -2.92 -10.69
N GLY A 13 2.92 -3.17 -11.68
CA GLY A 13 2.32 -4.48 -11.96
C GLY A 13 0.80 -4.44 -11.97
N ASP A 14 0.19 -5.48 -12.55
CA ASP A 14 -1.24 -5.52 -12.87
C ASP A 14 -2.16 -5.65 -11.64
N ALA A 15 -1.59 -5.90 -10.46
CA ALA A 15 -2.35 -5.96 -9.22
C ALA A 15 -2.75 -4.56 -8.69
N PHE A 16 -2.04 -3.50 -9.12
CA PHE A 16 -2.22 -2.16 -8.56
C PHE A 16 -3.17 -1.29 -9.40
N SER A 17 -4.00 -0.50 -8.72
CA SER A 17 -5.05 0.35 -9.32
C SER A 17 -4.55 1.57 -10.08
N LEU A 18 -3.30 1.98 -9.83
CA LEU A 18 -2.73 3.26 -10.28
C LEU A 18 -3.56 4.49 -9.87
N ASN A 19 -4.41 4.35 -8.84
CA ASN A 19 -5.20 5.43 -8.31
C ASN A 19 -4.29 6.49 -7.66
N VAL A 20 -4.23 7.69 -8.26
CA VAL A 20 -3.41 8.81 -7.76
C VAL A 20 -3.91 9.39 -6.43
N ASP A 21 -5.17 9.14 -6.09
CA ASP A 21 -5.78 9.56 -4.84
C ASP A 21 -5.63 8.51 -3.72
N ALA A 22 -4.99 7.36 -4.00
CA ALA A 22 -4.68 6.38 -2.98
C ALA A 22 -3.71 6.99 -1.95
N ALA A 23 -4.07 6.88 -0.67
CA ALA A 23 -3.30 7.46 0.43
C ALA A 23 -2.80 6.38 1.40
N PRO A 24 -1.97 5.41 0.95
CA PRO A 24 -1.47 4.36 1.82
C PRO A 24 -0.56 4.94 2.91
N ARG A 25 -0.75 4.48 4.15
CA ARG A 25 0.19 4.79 5.22
C ARG A 25 1.32 3.78 5.20
N GLN A 26 2.52 4.18 5.65
CA GLN A 26 3.66 3.27 5.75
C GLN A 26 3.35 2.00 6.58
N THR A 27 2.48 2.09 7.57
CA THR A 27 2.05 0.96 8.41
C THR A 27 1.21 -0.08 7.66
N ASP A 28 0.62 0.30 6.53
CA ASP A 28 -0.26 -0.56 5.75
C ASP A 28 0.55 -1.45 4.78
N LEU A 29 1.81 -1.09 4.48
CA LEU A 29 2.66 -1.75 3.48
C LEU A 29 2.87 -3.24 3.75
N CYS A 30 3.04 -3.63 5.01
CA CYS A 30 3.24 -5.04 5.33
C CYS A 30 1.96 -5.86 5.05
N GLY A 31 0.78 -5.32 5.35
CA GLY A 31 -0.49 -5.93 4.98
C GLY A 31 -0.66 -5.98 3.47
N THR A 32 -0.41 -4.87 2.76
CA THR A 32 -0.45 -4.82 1.29
C THR A 32 0.43 -5.91 0.64
N VAL A 33 1.66 -6.10 1.10
CA VAL A 33 2.54 -7.15 0.55
C VAL A 33 2.03 -8.55 0.88
N CYS A 34 1.53 -8.78 2.10
CA CYS A 34 0.94 -10.08 2.45
C CYS A 34 -0.30 -10.39 1.58
N GLU A 35 -1.16 -9.40 1.32
CA GLU A 35 -2.35 -9.54 0.49
C GLU A 35 -1.99 -9.87 -0.97
N LEU A 36 -0.97 -9.19 -1.53
CA LEU A 36 -0.45 -9.49 -2.87
C LEU A 36 0.10 -10.92 -2.99
N LEU A 37 0.69 -11.44 -1.91
CA LEU A 37 1.27 -12.79 -1.87
C LEU A 37 0.26 -13.87 -1.44
N GLY A 38 -0.98 -13.51 -1.08
CA GLY A 38 -1.98 -14.45 -0.56
C GLY A 38 -1.63 -15.06 0.79
N ILE A 39 -0.87 -14.35 1.63
CA ILE A 39 -0.44 -14.81 2.96
C ILE A 39 -1.48 -14.37 4.01
N PRO A 40 -2.02 -15.27 4.85
CA PRO A 40 -2.97 -14.88 5.91
C PRO A 40 -2.36 -13.86 6.89
N HIS A 41 -3.07 -12.78 7.17
CA HIS A 41 -2.64 -11.75 8.12
C HIS A 41 -3.82 -10.98 8.75
N ASP A 42 -3.52 -10.22 9.79
CA ASP A 42 -4.43 -9.30 10.50
C ASP A 42 -4.00 -7.83 10.39
N LYS A 43 -2.96 -7.56 9.58
CA LYS A 43 -2.39 -6.22 9.37
C LYS A 43 -3.33 -5.30 8.60
N PRO A 44 -3.26 -3.97 8.85
CA PRO A 44 -4.02 -3.01 8.06
C PRO A 44 -3.58 -3.00 6.60
N VAL A 45 -4.51 -2.68 5.70
CA VAL A 45 -4.29 -2.60 4.25
C VAL A 45 -5.02 -1.38 3.70
N CYS A 46 -4.34 -0.58 2.88
CA CYS A 46 -4.97 0.44 2.04
C CYS A 46 -5.51 -0.26 0.80
N ARG A 47 -6.83 -0.47 0.73
CA ARG A 47 -7.46 -1.26 -0.35
C ARG A 47 -7.49 -0.52 -1.68
N GLU A 48 -7.49 0.81 -1.62
CA GLU A 48 -7.49 1.70 -2.77
C GLU A 48 -6.27 1.49 -3.69
N ILE A 49 -5.21 0.83 -3.19
CA ILE A 49 -4.00 0.52 -3.95
C ILE A 49 -4.18 -0.64 -4.93
N PHE A 50 -5.21 -1.49 -4.77
CA PHE A 50 -5.45 -2.67 -5.59
C PHE A 50 -6.60 -2.48 -6.58
N ASN A 51 -6.54 -3.20 -7.71
CA ASN A 51 -7.63 -3.32 -8.70
C ASN A 51 -8.85 -4.08 -8.16
#